data_AF-A0A437GXB9-F1
#
_entry.id   AF-A0A437GXB9-F1
#
_cell.length_a   1.000
_cell.length_b   1.000
_cell.length_c   1.000
_cell.angle_alpha   90.00
_cell.angle_beta   90.00
_cell.angle_gamma   90.00
#
_symmetry.space_group_name_H-M   'P 1'
#
loop_
_entity.id
_entity.type
_entity.pdbx_description
1 polymer ?
#
loop_
_entity_poly.entity_id
_entity_poly.type
_entity_poly.pdbx_seq_one_letter_code
_entity_poly.pdbx_strand_id
1 'polypeptide(L)'
;MPPFFSQIPIVATILLAAGGLPAYAAPVRLSATAIADVRCSAAFAIVAGRQGLGVATHYDPLGWRGREFMVQVGTRLIDSGKSEADVAAAMREAATQLQDGAMLDAIMPPCLVLLDATVPELIRPTLPQCVAIMRMLPGGGAGAGKLEAEFRAELAANGQSTDDANAILGAEATGVEQVAGEPGGLGRYDTPACLELAKAD
;
A
#
# COMPACT_ATOMS: atom_id res chain seq x y z
N MET A 1 -59.36 -2.58 -69.12
CA MET A 1 -58.43 -3.32 -70.00
C MET A 1 -57.17 -3.64 -69.21
N PRO A 2 -56.93 -4.92 -68.85
CA PRO A 2 -55.61 -5.44 -68.46
C PRO A 2 -54.81 -5.79 -69.75
N PRO A 3 -53.63 -6.45 -69.75
CA PRO A 3 -52.61 -6.75 -68.71
C PRO A 3 -51.20 -6.25 -69.17
N PHE A 4 -50.09 -6.43 -68.46
CA PHE A 4 -49.18 -7.58 -68.64
C PHE A 4 -48.18 -7.64 -67.48
N PHE A 5 -48.21 -8.79 -66.80
CA PHE A 5 -47.21 -9.30 -65.86
C PHE A 5 -45.92 -9.65 -66.61
N SER A 6 -44.76 -9.38 -66.00
CA SER A 6 -43.51 -10.08 -66.31
C SER A 6 -42.77 -10.41 -65.01
N GLN A 7 -42.49 -11.71 -64.86
CA GLN A 7 -41.94 -12.38 -63.68
C GLN A 7 -40.41 -12.21 -63.60
N ILE A 8 -39.87 -12.06 -62.39
CA ILE A 8 -38.45 -12.27 -62.09
C ILE A 8 -38.36 -13.35 -61.00
N PRO A 9 -37.59 -14.45 -61.19
CA PRO A 9 -37.44 -15.48 -60.19
C PRO A 9 -36.48 -15.02 -59.08
N ILE A 10 -36.92 -15.19 -57.84
CA ILE A 10 -36.14 -14.99 -56.61
C ILE A 10 -35.21 -16.20 -56.44
N VAL A 11 -33.90 -15.97 -56.55
CA VAL A 11 -32.88 -16.93 -56.11
C VAL A 11 -32.50 -16.55 -54.68
N ALA A 12 -33.03 -17.29 -53.70
CA ALA A 12 -32.72 -17.13 -52.28
C ALA A 12 -31.49 -17.98 -51.92
N THR A 13 -30.30 -17.37 -51.93
CA THR A 13 -29.08 -17.97 -51.39
C THR A 13 -29.08 -17.84 -49.87
N ILE A 14 -29.32 -18.94 -49.16
CA ILE A 14 -29.21 -19.00 -47.69
C ILE A 14 -27.73 -19.10 -47.33
N LEU A 15 -27.13 -18.00 -46.85
CA LEU A 15 -25.85 -18.04 -46.15
C LEU A 15 -26.05 -18.69 -44.78
N LEU A 16 -25.46 -19.87 -44.58
CA LEU A 16 -25.30 -20.49 -43.27
C LEU A 16 -24.30 -19.67 -42.45
N ALA A 17 -24.80 -18.81 -41.56
CA ALA A 17 -23.99 -18.17 -40.53
C ALA A 17 -23.66 -19.21 -39.45
N ALA A 18 -22.44 -19.75 -39.48
CA ALA A 18 -21.88 -20.53 -38.38
C ALA A 18 -21.67 -19.59 -37.18
N GLY A 19 -22.66 -19.53 -36.29
CA GLY A 19 -22.53 -18.84 -35.01
C GLY A 19 -21.49 -19.57 -34.15
N GLY A 20 -20.36 -18.92 -33.92
CA GLY A 20 -19.41 -19.34 -32.89
C GLY A 20 -20.09 -19.26 -31.53
N LEU A 21 -20.22 -20.39 -30.84
CA LEU A 21 -20.64 -20.42 -29.44
C LEU A 21 -19.60 -19.64 -28.62
N PRO A 22 -20.03 -18.79 -27.66
CA PRO A 22 -19.10 -18.16 -26.75
C PRO A 22 -18.39 -19.26 -25.96
N ALA A 23 -17.06 -19.34 -26.09
CA ALA A 23 -16.25 -20.19 -25.23
C ALA A 23 -16.47 -19.73 -23.79
N TYR A 24 -17.17 -20.55 -23.01
CA TYR A 24 -17.33 -20.34 -21.58
C TYR A 24 -15.94 -20.53 -20.96
N ALA A 25 -15.21 -19.44 -20.76
CA ALA A 25 -13.93 -19.47 -20.08
C ALA A 25 -14.16 -20.06 -18.69
N ALA A 26 -13.50 -21.17 -18.37
CA ALA A 26 -13.57 -21.76 -17.05
C ALA A 26 -13.16 -20.70 -16.01
N PRO A 27 -13.83 -20.62 -14.83
CA PRO A 27 -13.49 -19.63 -13.83
C PRO A 27 -12.04 -19.84 -13.43
N VAL A 28 -11.19 -18.84 -13.72
CA VAL A 28 -9.76 -18.93 -13.41
C VAL A 28 -9.62 -18.92 -11.89
N ARG A 29 -9.41 -20.09 -11.29
CA ARG A 29 -9.19 -20.20 -9.84
C ARG A 29 -7.83 -19.60 -9.48
N LEU A 30 -7.73 -19.00 -8.31
CA LEU A 30 -6.44 -18.59 -7.75
C LEU A 30 -5.74 -19.82 -7.18
N SER A 31 -4.40 -19.85 -7.26
CA SER A 31 -3.62 -20.86 -6.53
C SER A 31 -3.74 -20.64 -5.02
N ALA A 32 -3.41 -21.66 -4.22
CA ALA A 32 -3.45 -21.52 -2.75
C ALA A 32 -2.55 -20.37 -2.25
N THR A 33 -1.36 -20.22 -2.84
CA THR A 33 -0.44 -19.10 -2.56
C THR A 33 -1.06 -17.76 -2.93
N ALA A 34 -1.65 -17.64 -4.12
CA ALA A 34 -2.33 -16.41 -4.54
C ALA A 34 -3.51 -16.04 -3.61
N ILE A 35 -4.24 -17.03 -3.10
CA ILE A 35 -5.31 -16.81 -2.13
C ILE A 35 -4.74 -16.27 -0.81
N ALA A 36 -3.63 -16.83 -0.33
CA ALA A 36 -2.97 -16.35 0.89
C ALA A 36 -2.45 -14.91 0.72
N ASP A 37 -1.77 -14.61 -0.39
CA ASP A 37 -1.26 -13.28 -0.74
C ASP A 37 -2.37 -12.21 -0.79
N VAL A 38 -3.50 -12.54 -1.42
CA VAL A 38 -4.68 -11.66 -1.50
C VAL A 38 -5.28 -11.44 -0.11
N ARG A 39 -5.39 -12.49 0.71
CA ARG A 39 -5.88 -12.39 2.09
C ARG A 39 -4.98 -11.51 2.96
N CYS A 40 -3.66 -11.68 2.86
CA CYS A 40 -2.72 -10.83 3.60
C CYS A 40 -2.78 -9.38 3.14
N SER A 41 -2.91 -9.14 1.84
CA SER A 41 -3.12 -7.79 1.29
C SER A 41 -4.36 -7.10 1.90
N ALA A 42 -5.49 -7.82 1.97
CA ALA A 42 -6.71 -7.33 2.61
C ALA A 42 -6.53 -7.11 4.12
N ALA A 43 -5.86 -8.02 4.81
CA ALA A 43 -5.56 -7.91 6.24
C ALA A 43 -4.78 -6.63 6.55
N PHE A 44 -3.71 -6.36 5.80
CA PHE A 44 -2.90 -5.16 5.98
C PHE A 44 -3.68 -3.88 5.70
N ALA A 45 -4.53 -3.87 4.67
CA ALA A 45 -5.38 -2.71 4.39
C ALA A 45 -6.36 -2.42 5.54
N ILE A 46 -6.97 -3.46 6.13
CA ILE A 46 -7.88 -3.33 7.27
C ILE A 46 -7.11 -2.82 8.51
N VAL A 47 -5.95 -3.41 8.82
CA VAL A 47 -5.14 -2.99 9.98
C VAL A 47 -4.60 -1.58 9.78
N ALA A 48 -4.14 -1.21 8.59
CA ALA A 48 -3.70 0.17 8.30
C ALA A 48 -4.84 1.18 8.48
N GLY A 49 -6.07 0.84 8.06
CA GLY A 49 -7.25 1.66 8.32
C GLY A 49 -7.55 1.81 9.82
N ARG A 50 -7.42 0.71 10.58
CA ARG A 50 -7.53 0.70 12.05
C ARG A 50 -6.46 1.57 12.72
N GLN A 51 -5.20 1.51 12.25
CA GLN A 51 -4.10 2.36 12.72
C GLN A 51 -4.40 3.85 12.51
N GLY A 52 -5.02 4.22 11.39
CA GLY A 52 -5.47 5.59 11.14
C GLY A 52 -6.52 6.11 12.13
N LEU A 53 -7.23 5.21 12.82
CA LEU A 53 -8.16 5.53 13.90
C LEU A 53 -7.51 5.43 15.29
N GLY A 54 -6.20 5.19 15.37
CA GLY A 54 -5.47 5.02 16.63
C GLY A 54 -5.69 3.67 17.30
N VAL A 55 -6.20 2.66 16.59
CA VAL A 55 -6.36 1.29 17.09
C VAL A 55 -5.47 0.31 16.30
N ALA A 56 -5.26 -0.90 16.84
CA ALA A 56 -4.31 -1.87 16.28
C ALA A 56 -2.87 -1.33 16.14
N THR A 57 -2.48 -0.43 17.05
CA THR A 57 -1.15 0.20 17.12
C THR A 57 -0.09 -0.72 17.71
N HIS A 58 -0.47 -1.94 18.11
CA HIS A 58 0.47 -2.99 18.52
C HIS A 58 1.18 -3.65 17.33
N TYR A 59 0.70 -3.44 16.10
CA TYR A 59 1.44 -3.76 14.88
C TYR A 59 2.26 -2.55 14.43
N ASP A 60 3.42 -2.82 13.81
CA ASP A 60 4.18 -1.81 13.09
C ASP A 60 3.32 -1.10 12.04
N PRO A 61 3.65 0.14 11.64
CA PRO A 61 2.88 0.86 10.62
C PRO A 61 2.77 0.09 9.30
N LEU A 62 1.55 -0.31 8.94
CA LEU A 62 1.28 -1.08 7.74
C LEU A 62 0.88 -0.22 6.54
N GLY A 63 0.72 1.10 6.75
CA GLY A 63 0.24 2.02 5.73
C GLY A 63 0.99 1.93 4.40
N TRP A 64 2.31 2.12 4.40
CA TRP A 64 3.11 1.99 3.18
C TRP A 64 3.42 0.53 2.84
N ARG A 65 3.95 -0.24 3.80
CA ARG A 65 4.39 -1.62 3.56
C ARG A 65 3.27 -2.52 3.04
N GLY A 66 2.09 -2.45 3.65
CA GLY A 66 0.92 -3.21 3.24
C GLY A 66 0.41 -2.85 1.85
N ARG A 67 0.46 -1.56 1.48
CA ARG A 67 0.12 -1.11 0.12
C ARG A 67 1.12 -1.62 -0.90
N GLU A 68 2.41 -1.53 -0.61
CA GLU A 68 3.48 -2.02 -1.49
C GLU A 68 3.34 -3.53 -1.72
N PHE A 69 3.08 -4.29 -0.65
CA PHE A 69 2.78 -5.71 -0.75
C PHE A 69 1.59 -5.99 -1.68
N MET A 70 0.48 -5.27 -1.49
CA MET A 70 -0.72 -5.40 -2.32
C MET A 70 -0.44 -5.09 -3.80
N VAL A 71 0.37 -4.07 -4.09
CA VAL A 71 0.79 -3.74 -5.46
C VAL A 71 1.56 -4.90 -6.07
N GLN A 72 2.57 -5.44 -5.37
CA GLN A 72 3.37 -6.56 -5.87
C GLN A 72 2.53 -7.83 -6.08
N VAL A 73 1.58 -8.13 -5.19
CA VAL A 73 0.62 -9.23 -5.36
C VAL A 73 -0.23 -9.01 -6.61
N GLY A 74 -0.79 -7.81 -6.77
CA GLY A 74 -1.60 -7.46 -7.94
C GLY A 74 -0.84 -7.63 -9.25
N THR A 75 0.39 -7.14 -9.32
CA THR A 75 1.28 -7.32 -10.49
C THR A 75 1.50 -8.80 -10.80
N ARG A 76 1.89 -9.62 -9.81
CA ARG A 76 2.09 -11.07 -10.02
C ARG A 76 0.83 -11.76 -10.53
N LEU A 77 -0.35 -11.37 -10.05
CA LEU A 77 -1.61 -11.95 -10.51
C LEU A 77 -1.94 -11.55 -11.94
N ILE A 78 -1.73 -10.29 -12.30
CA ILE A 78 -1.91 -9.80 -13.68
C ILE A 78 -0.94 -10.50 -14.62
N ASP A 79 0.34 -10.61 -14.24
CA ASP A 79 1.37 -11.33 -15.00
C ASP A 79 1.02 -12.82 -15.18
N SER A 80 0.27 -13.41 -14.24
CA SER A 80 -0.25 -14.78 -14.34
C SER A 80 -1.49 -14.93 -15.24
N GLY A 81 -1.95 -13.84 -15.86
CA GLY A 81 -3.09 -13.82 -16.78
C GLY A 81 -4.43 -13.44 -16.14
N LYS A 82 -4.46 -12.88 -14.93
CA LYS A 82 -5.68 -12.34 -14.32
C LYS A 82 -5.99 -10.94 -14.85
N SER A 83 -7.26 -10.60 -14.98
CA SER A 83 -7.64 -9.22 -15.25
C SER A 83 -7.56 -8.38 -13.97
N GLU A 84 -7.40 -7.06 -14.12
CA GLU A 84 -7.50 -6.12 -13.00
C GLU A 84 -8.84 -6.25 -12.26
N ALA A 85 -9.92 -6.52 -13.00
CA ALA A 85 -11.24 -6.72 -12.43
C ALA A 85 -11.30 -7.99 -11.53
N ASP A 86 -10.65 -9.08 -11.94
CA ASP A 86 -10.55 -10.30 -11.15
C ASP A 86 -9.73 -10.08 -9.88
N VAL A 87 -8.59 -9.37 -9.98
CA VAL A 87 -7.75 -9.04 -8.82
C VAL A 87 -8.53 -8.17 -7.84
N ALA A 88 -9.19 -7.12 -8.33
CA ALA A 88 -10.00 -6.24 -7.48
C ALA A 88 -11.17 -6.97 -6.83
N ALA A 89 -11.81 -7.92 -7.54
CA ALA A 89 -12.87 -8.76 -6.97
C ALA A 89 -12.34 -9.66 -5.86
N ALA A 90 -11.20 -10.32 -6.08
CA ALA A 90 -10.57 -11.19 -5.08
C ALA A 90 -10.16 -10.42 -3.82
N MET A 91 -9.60 -9.21 -3.97
CA MET A 91 -9.23 -8.34 -2.84
C MET A 91 -10.46 -7.91 -2.03
N ARG A 92 -11.55 -7.52 -2.71
CA ARG A 92 -12.82 -7.17 -2.07
C ARG A 92 -13.42 -8.35 -1.31
N GLU A 93 -13.45 -9.53 -1.93
CA GLU A 93 -13.95 -10.75 -1.29
C GLU A 93 -13.14 -11.10 -0.04
N ALA A 94 -11.81 -11.04 -0.11
CA ALA A 94 -10.95 -11.28 1.05
C ALA A 94 -11.20 -10.25 2.17
N ALA A 95 -11.36 -8.98 1.84
CA ALA A 95 -11.69 -7.95 2.83
C ALA A 95 -13.07 -8.17 3.49
N THR A 96 -14.06 -8.68 2.73
CA THR A 96 -15.36 -9.06 3.29
C THR A 96 -15.25 -10.26 4.24
N GLN A 97 -14.43 -11.27 3.91
CA GLN A 97 -14.20 -12.43 4.78
C GLN A 97 -13.52 -12.04 6.11
N LEU A 98 -12.74 -10.97 6.12
CA LEU A 98 -11.96 -10.51 7.27
C LEU A 98 -12.64 -9.40 8.09
N GLN A 99 -13.94 -9.16 7.88
CA GLN A 99 -14.69 -8.21 8.72
C GLN A 99 -14.79 -8.68 10.17
N ASP A 100 -14.74 -10.00 10.40
CA ASP A 100 -14.62 -10.57 11.74
C ASP A 100 -13.20 -10.32 12.31
N GLY A 101 -13.14 -9.60 13.43
CA GLY A 101 -11.89 -9.27 14.11
C GLY A 101 -11.10 -10.50 14.55
N ALA A 102 -11.76 -11.58 14.97
CA ALA A 102 -11.07 -12.79 15.43
C ALA A 102 -10.34 -13.50 14.28
N MET A 103 -10.96 -13.52 13.08
CA MET A 103 -10.31 -14.08 11.89
C MET A 103 -9.14 -13.22 11.44
N LEU A 104 -9.28 -11.88 11.48
CA LEU A 104 -8.18 -10.97 11.17
C LEU A 104 -6.98 -11.22 12.09
N ASP A 105 -7.20 -11.27 13.41
CA ASP A 105 -6.12 -11.48 14.37
C ASP A 105 -5.44 -12.85 14.19
N ALA A 106 -6.19 -13.88 13.81
CA ALA A 106 -5.64 -15.21 13.54
C ALA A 106 -4.73 -15.26 12.30
N ILE A 107 -5.01 -14.47 11.27
CA ILE A 107 -4.23 -14.48 10.02
C ILE A 107 -3.07 -13.49 10.02
N MET A 108 -3.07 -12.50 10.91
CA MET A 108 -2.04 -11.46 10.93
C MET A 108 -0.63 -12.01 11.15
N PRO A 109 -0.35 -12.92 12.11
CA PRO A 109 1.00 -13.42 12.34
C PRO A 109 1.68 -14.03 11.10
N PRO A 110 1.06 -15.00 10.36
CA PRO A 110 1.68 -15.51 9.14
C PRO A 110 1.74 -14.46 8.02
N CYS A 111 0.81 -13.51 7.97
CA CYS A 111 0.88 -12.42 6.99
C CYS A 111 2.08 -11.52 7.23
N LEU A 112 2.37 -11.13 8.48
CA LEU A 112 3.54 -10.29 8.78
C LEU A 112 4.85 -10.95 8.36
N VAL A 113 5.00 -12.26 8.57
CA VAL A 113 6.17 -13.01 8.07
C VAL A 113 6.31 -12.89 6.55
N LEU A 114 5.20 -12.98 5.82
CA LEU A 114 5.19 -12.84 4.38
C LEU A 114 5.48 -11.40 3.93
N LEU A 115 5.02 -10.41 4.69
CA LEU A 115 5.32 -9.00 4.46
C LEU A 115 6.82 -8.74 4.57
N ASP A 116 7.45 -9.22 5.64
CA ASP A 116 8.88 -9.03 5.89
C ASP A 116 9.76 -9.72 4.84
N ALA A 117 9.30 -10.84 4.29
CA ALA A 117 9.97 -11.52 3.19
C ALA A 117 9.86 -10.78 1.84
N THR A 118 8.89 -9.87 1.68
CA THR A 118 8.52 -9.30 0.38
C THR A 118 8.80 -7.80 0.30
N VAL A 119 8.58 -7.07 1.39
CA VAL A 119 8.69 -5.61 1.46
C VAL A 119 9.68 -5.25 2.56
N PRO A 120 10.70 -4.40 2.26
CA PRO A 120 11.66 -3.95 3.26
C PRO A 120 11.00 -3.40 4.53
N GLU A 121 11.65 -3.58 5.66
CA GLU A 121 11.26 -2.99 6.94
C GLU A 121 11.29 -1.45 6.87
N LEU A 122 10.60 -0.82 7.82
CA LEU A 122 10.60 0.64 7.94
C LEU A 122 11.99 1.13 8.36
N ILE A 123 12.38 2.28 7.81
CA ILE A 123 13.61 2.96 8.20
C ILE A 123 13.39 3.55 9.58
N ARG A 124 14.19 3.13 10.56
CA ARG A 124 14.22 3.77 11.88
C ARG A 124 14.92 5.12 11.78
N PRO A 125 14.24 6.25 12.04
CA PRO A 125 14.87 7.56 11.91
C PRO A 125 15.85 7.83 13.07
N THR A 126 16.91 8.57 12.79
CA THR A 126 17.76 9.17 13.84
C THR A 126 17.05 10.36 14.51
N LEU A 127 17.57 10.82 15.65
CA LEU A 127 17.04 12.03 16.32
C LEU A 127 16.95 13.25 15.37
N PRO A 128 18.01 13.67 14.64
CA PRO A 128 17.90 14.80 13.71
C PRO A 128 16.96 14.52 12.52
N GLN A 129 16.82 13.26 12.07
CA GLN A 129 15.80 12.90 11.08
C GLN A 129 14.39 13.02 11.66
N CYS A 130 14.17 12.64 12.91
CA CYS A 130 12.89 12.84 13.59
C CYS A 130 12.53 14.32 13.69
N VAL A 131 13.50 15.22 13.90
CA VAL A 131 13.25 16.67 13.84
C VAL A 131 12.69 17.06 12.47
N ALA A 132 13.35 16.63 11.39
CA ALA A 132 12.91 16.92 10.02
C ALA A 132 11.52 16.34 9.71
N ILE A 133 11.30 15.06 10.02
CA ILE A 133 10.01 14.37 9.85
C ILE A 133 8.90 15.11 10.60
N MET A 134 9.12 15.46 11.87
CA MET A 134 8.13 16.14 12.71
C MET A 134 7.74 17.51 12.16
N ARG A 135 8.66 18.24 11.50
CA ARG A 135 8.33 19.53 10.85
C ARG A 135 7.42 19.36 9.64
N MET A 136 7.49 18.22 8.96
CA MET A 136 6.65 17.91 7.80
C MET A 136 5.26 17.40 8.19
N LEU A 137 5.10 16.91 9.43
CA LEU A 137 3.82 16.38 9.91
C LEU A 137 2.86 17.50 10.35
N PRO A 138 1.55 17.39 10.03
CA PRO A 138 0.53 18.30 10.55
C PRO A 138 0.54 18.32 12.08
N GLY A 139 0.73 19.51 12.67
CA GLY A 139 0.79 19.68 14.13
C GLY A 139 2.08 19.19 14.80
N GLY A 140 3.08 18.72 14.04
CA GLY A 140 4.33 18.20 14.58
C GLY A 140 5.35 19.26 15.02
N GLY A 141 5.08 20.55 14.78
CA GLY A 141 6.04 21.64 15.05
C GLY A 141 6.52 21.73 16.51
N ALA A 142 5.63 21.50 17.48
CA ALA A 142 6.02 21.50 18.89
C ALA A 142 6.97 20.34 19.22
N GLY A 143 6.69 19.14 18.70
CA GLY A 143 7.56 17.97 18.85
C GLY A 143 8.91 18.17 18.17
N ALA A 144 8.91 18.75 16.96
CA ALA A 144 10.15 19.09 16.26
C ALA A 144 11.03 20.05 17.09
N GLY A 145 10.45 21.10 17.66
CA GLY A 145 11.20 22.06 18.48
C GLY A 145 11.80 21.44 19.75
N LYS A 146 11.09 20.49 20.38
CA LYS A 146 11.60 19.74 21.53
C LYS A 146 12.79 18.85 21.15
N LEU A 147 12.62 18.02 20.12
CA LEU A 147 13.67 17.12 19.63
C LEU A 147 14.92 17.89 19.15
N GLU A 148 14.70 19.07 18.56
CA GLU A 148 15.78 19.96 18.13
C GLU A 148 16.57 20.53 19.32
N ALA A 149 15.88 20.90 20.41
CA ALA A 149 16.52 21.37 21.62
C ALA A 149 17.33 20.25 22.30
N GLU A 150 16.78 19.04 22.36
CA GLU A 150 17.47 17.84 22.87
C GLU A 150 18.74 17.54 22.07
N PHE A 151 18.63 17.50 20.73
CA PHE A 151 19.79 17.27 19.86
C PHE A 151 20.89 18.33 20.05
N ARG A 152 20.52 19.61 20.18
CA ARG A 152 21.48 20.68 20.45
C ARG A 152 22.14 20.52 21.82
N ALA A 153 21.40 20.10 22.84
CA ALA A 153 21.95 19.86 24.17
C ALA A 153 22.95 18.70 24.15
N GLU A 154 22.65 17.62 23.44
CA GLU A 154 23.56 16.47 23.27
C GLU A 154 24.87 16.89 22.57
N LEU A 155 24.78 17.63 21.46
CA LEU A 155 25.96 18.12 20.74
C LEU A 155 26.78 19.10 21.59
N ALA A 156 26.14 20.01 22.32
CA ALA A 156 26.82 20.94 23.21
C ALA A 156 27.56 20.22 24.34
N ALA A 157 26.98 19.14 24.90
CA ALA A 157 27.64 18.30 25.89
C ALA A 157 28.90 17.61 25.33
N ASN A 158 28.93 17.36 24.02
CA ASN A 158 30.08 16.83 23.28
C ASN A 158 31.03 17.92 22.76
N GLY A 159 30.87 19.17 23.18
CA GLY A 159 31.73 20.30 22.81
C GLY A 159 31.51 20.82 21.38
N GLN A 160 30.43 20.43 20.72
CA GLN A 160 30.08 20.90 19.37
C GLN A 160 29.29 22.21 19.43
N SER A 161 29.38 23.00 18.36
CA SER A 161 28.76 24.31 18.28
C SER A 161 27.30 24.24 17.82
N THR A 162 26.56 25.32 18.08
CA THR A 162 25.21 25.50 17.52
C THR A 162 25.22 25.48 15.99
N ASP A 163 26.29 25.97 15.36
CA ASP A 163 26.42 25.98 13.90
C ASP A 163 26.59 24.55 13.36
N ASP A 164 27.34 23.69 14.06
CA ASP A 164 27.45 22.26 13.74
C ASP A 164 26.08 21.58 13.83
N ALA A 165 25.32 21.87 14.89
CA ALA A 165 23.97 21.33 15.06
C ALA A 165 23.04 21.76 13.92
N ASN A 166 23.06 23.03 13.53
CA ASN A 166 22.26 23.56 12.43
C ASN A 166 22.65 22.91 11.09
N ALA A 167 23.95 22.70 10.85
CA ALA A 167 24.43 22.03 9.65
C ALA A 167 23.94 20.57 9.56
N ILE A 168 24.01 19.81 10.66
CA ILE A 168 23.52 18.42 10.69
C ILE A 168 22.01 18.36 10.49
N LEU A 169 21.25 19.20 11.21
CA LEU A 169 19.80 19.27 11.05
C LEU A 169 19.38 19.65 9.63
N GLY A 170 20.12 20.55 8.98
CA GLY A 170 19.90 20.92 7.58
C GLY A 170 20.17 19.76 6.62
N ALA A 171 21.30 19.05 6.79
CA ALA A 171 21.65 17.91 5.96
C ALA A 171 20.63 16.76 6.08
N GLU A 172 20.21 16.43 7.31
CA GLU A 172 19.20 15.40 7.54
C GLU A 172 17.81 15.81 7.03
N ALA A 173 17.45 17.09 7.12
CA ALA A 173 16.21 17.60 6.52
C ALA A 173 16.20 17.40 5.01
N THR A 174 17.30 17.73 4.31
CA THR A 174 17.43 17.46 2.87
C THR A 174 17.34 15.97 2.56
N GLY A 175 17.97 15.10 3.36
CA GLY A 175 17.89 13.64 3.18
C GLY A 175 16.46 13.10 3.34
N VAL A 176 15.75 13.58 4.37
CA VAL A 176 14.33 13.22 4.61
C VAL A 176 13.44 13.74 3.48
N GLU A 177 13.67 14.95 2.98
CA GLU A 177 12.93 15.51 1.84
C GLU A 177 13.14 14.69 0.56
N GLN A 178 14.35 14.20 0.31
CA GLN A 178 14.63 13.30 -0.82
C GLN A 178 13.81 12.01 -0.71
N VAL A 179 13.82 11.36 0.46
CA VAL A 179 13.02 10.15 0.69
C VAL A 179 11.52 10.44 0.62
N ALA A 180 11.08 11.61 1.07
CA ALA A 180 9.69 12.04 0.98
C ALA A 180 9.20 12.21 -0.47
N GLY A 181 10.11 12.49 -1.41
CA GLY A 181 9.82 12.57 -2.85
C GLY A 181 9.70 11.21 -3.56
N GLU A 182 10.17 10.12 -2.94
CA GLU A 182 10.13 8.77 -3.52
C GLU A 182 8.75 8.11 -3.34
N PRO A 183 8.42 7.06 -4.12
CA PRO A 183 7.23 6.25 -3.88
C PRO A 183 7.18 5.74 -2.43
N GLY A 184 6.07 6.04 -1.75
CA GLY A 184 5.89 5.75 -0.34
C GLY A 184 6.24 6.89 0.61
N GLY A 185 7.04 7.86 0.17
CA GLY A 185 7.41 9.07 0.90
C GLY A 185 7.82 8.82 2.34
N LEU A 186 7.32 9.65 3.26
CA LEU A 186 7.55 9.49 4.70
C LEU A 186 6.99 8.18 5.28
N GLY A 187 6.09 7.48 4.57
CA GLY A 187 5.58 6.18 5.00
C GLY A 187 6.63 5.08 5.04
N ARG A 188 7.81 5.32 4.48
CA ARG A 188 8.97 4.42 4.57
C ARG A 188 9.71 4.52 5.89
N TYR A 189 9.46 5.57 6.67
CA TYR A 189 10.01 5.74 8.00
C TYR A 189 9.06 5.19 9.07
N ASP A 190 9.64 4.72 10.17
CA ASP A 190 8.92 4.45 11.41
C ASP A 190 8.59 5.79 12.11
N THR A 191 7.61 6.51 11.57
CA THR A 191 7.21 7.82 12.10
C THR A 191 6.62 7.77 13.52
N PRO A 192 5.96 6.70 13.99
CA PRO A 192 5.61 6.56 15.40
C PRO A 192 6.80 6.61 16.34
N ALA A 193 7.97 6.08 15.97
CA ALA A 193 9.16 6.21 16.80
C ALA A 193 9.53 7.67 17.08
N CYS A 194 9.35 8.57 16.10
CA CYS A 194 9.57 10.00 16.30
C CYS A 194 8.52 10.65 17.20
N LEU A 195 7.26 10.21 17.10
CA LEU A 195 6.19 10.70 17.98
C LEU A 195 6.42 10.26 19.43
N GLU A 196 6.88 9.04 19.65
CA GLU A 196 7.23 8.55 21.00
C GLU A 196 8.45 9.29 21.55
N LEU A 197 9.48 9.51 20.74
CA LEU A 197 10.65 10.29 21.14
C LEU A 197 10.26 11.73 21.51
N ALA A 198 9.37 12.36 20.75
CA ALA A 198 8.88 13.70 21.05
C ALA A 198 8.06 13.78 22.36
N LYS A 199 7.51 12.67 22.85
CA LYS A 199 6.78 12.63 24.12
C LYS A 199 7.70 12.45 25.33
N ALA A 200 8.89 11.86 25.17
CA ALA A 200 9.81 11.55 26.27
C ALA A 200 10.28 12.83 27.01
N ASP A 201 10.19 12.85 28.35
CA ASP A 201 10.43 14.04 29.19
C ASP A 201 11.90 14.41 29.37
#